data_AF-A0A9E1JXA4-F1
#
_entry.id   AF-A0A9E1JXA4-F1
#
_cell.length_a   1.000
_cell.length_b   1.000
_cell.length_c   1.000
_cell.angle_alpha   90.00
_cell.angle_beta   90.00
_cell.angle_gamma   90.00
#
_symmetry.space_group_name_H-M   'P 1'
#
loop_
_entity.id
_entity.type
_entity.pdbx_description
1 polymer ?
#
loop_
_entity_poly.entity_id
_entity_poly.type
_entity_poly.pdbx_seq_one_letter_code
_entity_poly.pdbx_strand_id
1 'polypeptide(L)' 'MGNDTFLGMLAESPFTGLQEHMKIGNKTSKELQRFLKAVSKNDWKEAKECRKEIVSLENQADDIKIVFVIIFLNHFL' A
#
# COMPACT_ATOMS: atom_id res chain seq x y z
N MET A 1 -11.49 -1.68 25.58
CA MET A 1 -10.53 -1.05 24.67
C MET A 1 -10.31 -2.02 23.52
N GLY A 2 -10.99 -1.87 22.39
CA GLY A 2 -10.86 -2.85 21.30
C GLY A 2 -11.94 -2.81 20.22
N ASN A 3 -12.95 -1.96 20.37
CA ASN A 3 -14.01 -1.73 19.40
C ASN A 3 -13.79 -0.42 18.61
N ASP A 4 -12.79 0.38 18.99
CA ASP A 4 -12.56 1.73 18.45
C ASP A 4 -11.78 1.73 17.12
N THR A 5 -11.01 0.67 16.81
CA THR A 5 -10.20 0.63 15.58
C THR A 5 -11.00 0.22 14.36
N PHE A 6 -11.91 -0.75 14.47
CA PHE A 6 -12.68 -1.26 13.32
C PHE A 6 -13.88 -0.35 12.98
N LEU A 7 -14.68 0.04 13.99
CA LEU A 7 -15.81 0.98 13.79
C LEU A 7 -15.33 2.39 13.43
N GLY A 8 -14.18 2.84 13.96
CA GLY A 8 -13.56 4.11 13.56
C GLY A 8 -13.12 4.12 12.09
N MET A 9 -12.64 2.98 11.59
CA MET A 9 -12.27 2.83 10.17
C MET A 9 -13.49 2.70 9.24
N LEU A 10 -14.63 2.19 9.73
CA LEU A 10 -15.92 2.20 9.01
C LEU A 10 -16.58 3.59 8.99
N ALA A 11 -16.22 4.48 9.93
CA ALA A 11 -16.67 5.87 9.96
C ALA A 11 -15.87 6.76 8.99
N GLU A 12 -14.70 6.30 8.52
CA GLU A 12 -13.94 6.95 7.45
C GLU A 12 -14.56 6.65 6.08
N SER A 13 -14.62 7.69 5.24
CA SER A 13 -15.14 7.57 3.88
C SER A 13 -14.35 6.54 3.07
N PRO A 14 -15.01 5.73 2.19
CA PRO A 14 -14.32 4.83 1.26
C PRO A 14 -13.29 5.56 0.37
N PHE A 15 -13.40 6.87 0.23
CA PHE A 15 -12.43 7.71 -0.46
C PHE A 15 -11.06 7.77 0.25
N THR A 16 -11.03 7.72 1.59
CA THR A 16 -9.78 7.73 2.36
C THR A 16 -8.95 6.49 2.07
N GLY A 17 -9.58 5.31 2.02
CA GLY A 17 -8.90 4.07 1.64
C GLY A 17 -8.33 4.12 0.21
N LEU A 18 -9.06 4.73 -0.73
CA LEU A 18 -8.58 4.93 -2.10
C LEU A 18 -7.35 5.86 -2.15
N GLN A 19 -7.38 6.98 -1.41
CA GLN A 19 -6.27 7.92 -1.32
C GLN A 19 -5.02 7.26 -0.72
N GLU A 20 -5.19 6.45 0.32
CA GLU A 20 -4.10 5.73 0.97
C GLU A 20 -3.47 4.70 0.01
N HIS A 21 -4.31 3.94 -0.72
CA HIS A 21 -3.84 3.03 -1.77
C HIS A 21 -3.07 3.75 -2.89
N MET A 22 -3.55 4.91 -3.35
CA MET A 22 -2.84 5.73 -4.34
C MET A 22 -1.48 6.25 -3.83
N LYS A 23 -1.38 6.64 -2.55
CA LYS A 23 -0.09 7.04 -1.95
C LYS A 23 0.90 5.87 -1.96
N ILE A 24 0.45 4.65 -1.64
CA ILE A 24 1.31 3.47 -1.66
C ILE A 24 1.75 3.15 -3.09
N GLY A 25 0.85 3.17 -4.08
CA GLY A 25 1.20 2.99 -5.48
C GLY A 25 2.29 3.97 -5.95
N ASN A 26 2.18 5.25 -5.55
CA ASN A 26 3.20 6.26 -5.86
C ASN A 26 4.55 5.96 -5.18
N LYS A 27 4.55 5.47 -3.93
CA LYS A 27 5.77 5.03 -3.25
C LYS A 27 6.41 3.83 -3.94
N THR A 28 5.64 2.83 -4.33
CA THR A 28 6.11 1.65 -5.06
C THR A 28 6.75 2.03 -6.41
N SER A 29 6.15 3.00 -7.12
CA SER A 29 6.73 3.50 -8.38
C SER A 29 8.09 4.17 -8.19
N LYS A 30 8.32 4.86 -7.07
CA LYS A 30 9.62 5.47 -6.75
C LYS A 30 10.67 4.42 -6.39
N GLU A 31 10.30 3.40 -5.62
CA GLU A 31 11.21 2.29 -5.31
C GLU A 31 11.55 1.46 -6.55
N LEU A 32 10.63 1.31 -7.50
CA LEU A 32 10.94 0.68 -8.79
C LEU A 32 11.98 1.48 -9.59
N GLN A 33 11.89 2.81 -9.61
CA GLN A 33 12.92 3.65 -10.23
C GLN A 33 14.29 3.47 -9.56
N ARG A 34 14.33 3.38 -8.23
CA ARG A 34 15.56 3.13 -7.46
C ARG A 34 16.13 1.74 -7.75
N PHE A 35 15.28 0.72 -7.83
CA PHE A 35 15.66 -0.63 -8.24
C PHE A 35 16.31 -0.66 -9.63
N LEU A 36 15.68 -0.04 -10.64
CA LEU A 36 16.22 0.01 -12.00
C LEU A 36 17.59 0.72 -12.03
N LYS A 37 17.76 1.79 -11.24
CA LYS A 37 19.04 2.50 -11.10
C LYS A 37 20.11 1.64 -10.42
N ALA A 38 19.74 0.84 -9.42
CA ALA A 38 20.65 -0.09 -8.75
C ALA A 38 21.12 -1.21 -9.69
N VAL A 39 20.19 -1.83 -10.43
CA VAL A 39 20.49 -2.84 -11.46
C VAL A 39 21.40 -2.26 -12.55
N SER A 40 21.12 -1.04 -13.01
CA SER A 40 21.95 -0.37 -14.03
C SER A 40 23.39 -0.11 -13.57
N LYS A 41 23.63 -0.06 -12.25
CA LYS A 41 24.94 0.11 -11.64
C LYS A 41 25.59 -1.20 -11.20
N ASN A 42 24.97 -2.36 -11.47
CA ASN A 42 25.34 -3.67 -10.92
C ASN A 42 25.38 -3.70 -9.38
N ASP A 43 24.64 -2.82 -8.70
CA ASP A 43 24.52 -2.82 -7.25
C ASP A 43 23.42 -3.80 -6.81
N TRP A 44 23.76 -5.08 -6.80
CA TRP A 44 22.83 -6.16 -6.48
C TRP A 44 22.39 -6.17 -5.01
N LYS A 45 23.18 -5.54 -4.11
CA LYS A 45 22.81 -5.39 -2.71
C LYS A 45 21.66 -4.39 -2.58
N GLU A 46 21.83 -3.22 -3.18
CA GLU A 46 20.80 -2.19 -3.23
C GLU A 46 19.54 -2.67 -3.96
N ALA A 47 19.70 -3.39 -5.08
CA ALA A 47 18.58 -3.98 -5.81
C ALA A 47 17.77 -4.98 -4.95
N LYS A 48 18.44 -5.76 -4.11
CA LYS A 48 17.78 -6.73 -3.21
C LYS A 48 17.00 -6.04 -2.09
N GLU A 49 17.54 -4.95 -1.53
CA GLU A 49 16.83 -4.15 -0.54
C GLU A 49 15.61 -3.44 -1.16
N CYS A 50 15.77 -2.80 -2.33
CA CYS A 50 14.64 -2.21 -3.07
C CYS A 50 13.54 -3.24 -3.35
N ARG A 51 13.91 -4.49 -3.70
CA ARG A 51 12.93 -5.56 -3.93
C ARG A 51 12.14 -5.92 -2.66
N LYS A 52 12.80 -5.99 -1.49
CA LYS A 52 12.09 -6.23 -0.22
C LYS A 52 11.13 -5.10 0.10
N GLU A 53 11.55 -3.87 -0.17
CA GLU A 53 10.77 -2.66 0.06
C GLU A 53 9.53 -2.62 -0.85
N ILE A 54 9.69 -2.98 -2.12
CA ILE A 54 8.58 -3.14 -3.09
C ILE A 54 7.57 -4.20 -2.62
N VAL A 55 8.04 -5.37 -2.15
CA VAL A 55 7.15 -6.43 -1.64
C VAL A 55 6.42 -5.98 -0.36
N SER A 56 7.08 -5.23 0.52
CA SER A 56 6.45 -4.66 1.70
C SER A 56 5.35 -3.65 1.34
N LEU A 57 5.61 -2.79 0.35
CA LEU A 57 4.63 -1.82 -0.15
C LEU A 57 3.45 -2.51 -0.84
N GLU A 58 3.68 -3.60 -1.55
CA GLU A 58 2.62 -4.37 -2.22
C GLU A 58 1.69 -5.06 -1.20
N ASN A 59 2.23 -5.69 -0.17
CA ASN A 59 1.42 -6.25 0.92
C ASN A 59 0.56 -5.16 1.61
N GLN A 60 1.14 -4.00 1.89
CA GLN A 60 0.38 -2.87 2.47
C GLN A 60 -0.71 -2.35 1.51
N ALA A 61 -0.48 -2.38 0.20
CA ALA A 61 -1.47 -1.98 -0.79
C ALA A 61 -2.65 -2.97 -0.85
N ASP A 62 -2.38 -4.27 -0.69
CA ASP A 62 -3.38 -5.33 -0.71
C ASP A 62 -4.25 -5.32 0.57
N ASP A 63 -3.64 -5.06 1.74
CA ASP A 63 -4.37 -4.86 2.99
C ASP A 63 -5.42 -3.73 2.87
N ILE A 64 -5.03 -2.60 2.25
CA ILE A 64 -5.94 -1.46 2.03
C ILE A 64 -7.04 -1.80 1.02
N LYS A 65 -6.72 -2.61 0.00
CA LYS A 65 -7.70 -3.05 -1.00
C LYS A 65 -8.80 -3.90 -0.36
N ILE A 66 -8.44 -4.79 0.57
CA ILE A 66 -9.40 -5.60 1.35
C ILE A 66 -10.32 -4.70 2.18
N VAL A 67 -9.74 -3.72 2.88
CA VAL A 67 -10.47 -2.76 3.71
C VAL A 67 -11.45 -1.90 2.88
N PHE A 68 -11.01 -1.42 1.71
CA PHE A 68 -11.85 -0.68 0.78
C PHE A 68 -13.06 -1.49 0.31
N VAL A 69 -12.84 -2.76 -0.10
CA VAL A 69 -13.92 -3.63 -0.56
C VAL A 69 -14.95 -3.86 0.54
N ILE A 70 -14.51 -4.08 1.78
CA ILE A 70 -15.41 -4.29 2.92
C ILE A 70 -16.22 -3.03 3.26
N ILE A 71 -15.58 -1.86 3.32
CA ILE A 71 -16.26 -0.57 3.62
C ILE A 71 -17.24 -0.21 2.51
N PHE A 72 -16.85 -0.39 1.25
CA PHE A 72 -17.70 -0.12 0.09
C PHE A 72 -18.93 -1.04 0.08
N LEU A 73 -18.76 -2.34 0.32
CA LEU A 73 -19.87 -3.29 0.39
C LEU A 73 -20.83 -3.02 1.56
N ASN A 74 -20.34 -2.52 2.69
CA ASN A 74 -21.17 -2.23 3.87
C ASN A 74 -21.93 -0.89 3.74
N HIS A 75 -21.43 0.05 2.95
CA HIS A 75 -22.03 1.37 2.80
C HIS A 75 -22.92 1.52 1.54
N PHE A 76 -22.70 0.71 0.51
CA PHE A 76 -23.35 0.87 -0.81
C PHE A 76 -24.16 -0.34 -1.29
N LEU A 77 -24.27 -1.42 -0.51
CA LEU A 77 -25.09 -2.61 -0.77
C LEU A 77 -26.01 -2.91 0.42
#